data_AF-A0A3B0JN94-F1
#
_entry.id   AF-A0A3B0JN94-F1
#
_cell.length_a   1.000
_cell.length_b   1.000
_cell.length_c   1.000
_cell.angle_alpha   90.00
_cell.angle_beta   90.00
_cell.angle_gamma   90.00
#
_symmetry.space_group_name_H-M   'P 1'
#
loop_
_entity.id
_entity.type
_entity.pdbx_description
1 polymer ?
#
loop_
_entity_poly.entity_id
_entity_poly.type
_entity_poly.pdbx_seq_one_letter_code
_entity_poly.pdbx_strand_id
1 'polypeptide(L)'
;MPFLQKFCFGVPLRCMCFLLGYALLAQPCLNFVWLIMQREYLCARLTTLWIFADLFNVLSSFLLLGGLYMNSISILPLHIVSKLIGLIVEMICHLLIAAVEMGDRLSITTSVFSIGCTCLDVLVVLRFYQQEE
;
A
#
# COMPACT_ATOMS: atom_id res chain seq x y z
N MET A 1 -24.30 -8.33 5.81
CA MET A 1 -23.56 -9.10 6.84
C MET A 1 -23.20 -8.18 8.01
N PRO A 2 -23.81 -8.35 9.21
CA PRO A 2 -23.77 -7.37 10.30
C PRO A 2 -22.48 -7.36 11.15
N PHE A 3 -21.57 -8.32 10.98
CA PHE A 3 -20.30 -8.38 11.74
C PHE A 3 -19.25 -7.35 11.30
N LEU A 4 -19.39 -6.77 10.09
CA LEU A 4 -18.42 -5.83 9.53
C LEU A 4 -18.85 -4.36 9.62
N GLN A 5 -20.08 -4.07 10.07
CA GLN A 5 -20.58 -2.71 10.28
C GLN A 5 -19.96 -2.04 11.52
N LYS A 6 -19.27 -2.83 12.37
CA LYS A 6 -18.60 -2.42 13.60
C LYS A 6 -17.10 -2.73 13.59
N PHE A 7 -16.47 -2.83 12.43
CA PHE A 7 -15.01 -2.87 12.39
C PHE A 7 -14.49 -1.48 12.75
N CYS A 8 -14.07 -1.35 14.02
CA CYS A 8 -13.43 -0.21 14.68
C CYS A 8 -14.35 0.88 15.29
N PHE A 9 -14.74 0.66 16.55
CA PHE A 9 -14.86 1.70 17.60
C PHE A 9 -15.70 2.97 17.32
N GLY A 10 -16.75 2.90 16.49
CA GLY A 10 -17.64 4.06 16.28
C GLY A 10 -17.00 5.24 15.54
N VAL A 11 -15.85 5.02 14.89
CA VAL A 11 -15.22 6.02 14.03
C VAL A 11 -15.89 5.99 12.65
N PRO A 12 -16.26 7.14 12.05
CA PRO A 12 -16.85 7.16 10.72
C PRO A 12 -15.88 6.56 9.70
N LEU A 13 -16.38 5.67 8.84
CA LEU A 13 -15.60 4.92 7.86
C LEU A 13 -14.74 5.84 6.97
N ARG A 14 -15.27 7.02 6.64
CA ARG A 14 -14.56 8.07 5.90
C ARG A 14 -13.28 8.54 6.60
N CYS A 15 -13.32 8.71 7.93
CA CYS A 15 -12.16 9.11 8.71
C CYS A 15 -11.10 8.00 8.75
N MET A 16 -11.52 6.74 8.81
CA MET A 16 -10.62 5.59 8.67
C MET A 16 -9.94 5.56 7.30
N CYS A 17 -10.67 5.80 6.21
CA CYS A 17 -10.08 5.91 4.87
C CYS A 17 -9.07 7.06 4.76
N PHE A 18 -9.34 8.21 5.39
CA PHE A 18 -8.37 9.31 5.44
C PHE A 18 -7.11 8.93 6.22
N LEU A 19 -7.25 8.34 7.41
CA LEU A 19 -6.13 7.86 8.21
C LEU A 19 -5.28 6.83 7.45
N LEU A 20 -5.93 5.88 6.78
CA LEU A 20 -5.29 4.90 5.91
C LEU A 20 -4.54 5.59 4.77
N GLY A 21 -5.17 6.52 4.05
CA GLY A 21 -4.52 7.25 2.96
C GLY A 21 -3.25 7.99 3.39
N TYR A 22 -3.26 8.63 4.56
CA TYR A 22 -2.05 9.26 5.12
C TYR A 22 -1.02 8.24 5.63
N ALA A 23 -1.44 7.15 6.25
CA ALA A 23 -0.53 6.11 6.72
C ALA A 23 0.16 5.39 5.54
N LEU A 24 -0.55 5.18 4.43
CA LEU A 24 -0.01 4.54 3.23
C LEU A 24 1.03 5.40 2.51
N LEU A 25 1.02 6.72 2.69
CA LEU A 25 2.09 7.63 2.23
C LEU A 25 3.40 7.45 3.02
N ALA A 26 3.35 6.96 4.25
CA ALA A 26 4.56 6.73 5.04
C ALA A 26 5.38 5.52 4.55
N GLN A 27 4.70 4.50 4.02
CA GLN A 27 5.34 3.27 3.52
C GLN A 27 6.39 3.53 2.41
N PRO A 28 6.11 4.27 1.33
CA PRO A 28 7.12 4.58 0.31
C PRO A 28 8.28 5.42 0.88
N CYS A 29 8.05 6.27 1.89
CA CYS A 29 9.15 6.97 2.57
C CYS A 29 10.07 5.99 3.31
N LEU A 30 9.51 4.99 3.99
CA LEU A 30 10.29 3.95 4.68
C LEU A 30 11.07 3.08 3.67
N ASN A 31 10.44 2.70 2.55
CA ASN A 31 11.10 1.97 1.47
C ASN A 31 12.27 2.76 0.87
N PHE A 32 12.10 4.07 0.66
CA PHE A 32 13.15 4.93 0.16
C PHE A 32 14.35 5.03 1.12
N VAL A 33 14.09 5.17 2.43
CA VAL A 33 15.15 5.16 3.47
C VAL A 33 15.90 3.83 3.45
N TRP A 34 15.19 2.72 3.39
CA TRP A 34 15.79 1.39 3.30
C TRP A 34 16.68 1.22 2.06
N LEU A 35 16.20 1.68 0.90
CA LEU A 35 16.94 1.64 -0.36
C LEU A 35 18.22 2.48 -0.32
N ILE A 36 18.21 3.62 0.38
CA ILE A 36 19.44 4.40 0.62
C ILE A 36 20.42 3.61 1.49
N MET A 37 19.95 2.98 2.57
CA MET A 37 20.81 2.22 3.47
C MET A 37 21.46 1.00 2.80
N GLN A 38 20.77 0.36 1.85
CA GLN A 38 21.26 -0.82 1.14
C GLN A 38 21.84 -0.52 -0.27
N ARG A 39 22.00 0.77 -0.62
CA ARG A 39 22.35 1.20 -1.98
C ARG A 39 23.60 0.54 -2.56
N GLU A 40 24.59 0.23 -1.73
CA GLU A 40 25.87 -0.36 -2.16
C GLU A 40 25.76 -1.84 -2.53
N TYR A 41 24.72 -2.54 -2.05
CA TYR A 41 24.53 -3.98 -2.24
C TYR A 41 23.48 -4.31 -3.30
N LEU A 42 22.65 -3.33 -3.71
CA LEU A 42 21.52 -3.55 -4.61
C LEU A 42 21.89 -3.25 -6.07
N CYS A 43 21.49 -4.17 -6.96
CA CYS A 43 21.67 -4.01 -8.40
C CYS A 43 20.74 -2.90 -8.95
N ALA A 44 21.21 -2.12 -9.93
CA ALA A 44 20.44 -1.01 -10.50
C ALA A 44 19.03 -1.41 -11.00
N ARG A 45 18.87 -2.63 -11.51
CA ARG A 45 17.58 -3.17 -11.97
C ARG A 45 16.58 -3.38 -10.83
N LEU A 46 17.06 -3.79 -9.65
CA LEU A 46 16.22 -3.95 -8.47
C LEU A 46 15.79 -2.57 -7.94
N THR A 47 16.72 -1.62 -7.92
CA THR A 47 16.44 -0.22 -7.55
C THR A 47 15.36 0.40 -8.44
N THR A 48 15.41 0.17 -9.76
CA THR A 48 14.39 0.70 -10.68
C THR A 48 13.01 0.08 -10.47
N LEU A 49 12.94 -1.23 -10.18
CA LEU A 49 11.68 -1.90 -9.89
C LEU A 49 11.06 -1.36 -8.59
N TRP A 50 11.90 -1.08 -7.60
CA TRP A 50 11.41 -0.59 -6.32
C TRP A 50 10.87 0.85 -6.42
N ILE A 51 11.57 1.73 -7.14
CA ILE A 51 11.08 3.09 -7.45
C ILE A 51 9.74 3.01 -8.18
N PHE A 52 9.59 2.06 -9.10
CA PHE A 52 8.33 1.86 -9.82
C PHE A 52 7.21 1.43 -8.86
N ALA A 53 7.47 0.48 -7.95
CA ALA A 53 6.50 0.07 -6.92
C ALA A 53 6.08 1.26 -6.03
N ASP A 54 7.04 2.06 -5.57
CA ASP A 54 6.77 3.23 -4.73
C ASP A 54 5.94 4.28 -5.49
N LEU A 55 6.19 4.48 -6.78
CA LEU A 55 5.39 5.39 -7.62
C LEU A 55 3.92 4.97 -7.68
N PHE A 56 3.63 3.67 -7.84
CA PHE A 56 2.25 3.16 -7.78
C PHE A 56 1.64 3.30 -6.39
N ASN A 57 2.40 3.04 -5.32
CA ASN A 57 1.92 3.21 -3.95
C ASN A 57 1.58 4.68 -3.62
N VAL A 58 2.41 5.63 -4.06
CA VAL A 58 2.17 7.06 -3.90
C VAL A 58 0.96 7.50 -4.73
N LEU A 59 0.90 7.13 -6.01
CA LEU A 59 -0.21 7.45 -6.89
C LEU A 59 -1.53 6.91 -6.34
N SER A 60 -1.53 5.66 -5.89
CA SER A 60 -2.65 5.02 -5.22
C SER A 60 -3.12 5.84 -4.00
N SER A 61 -2.20 6.28 -3.14
CA SER A 61 -2.56 7.09 -1.96
C SER A 61 -3.17 8.44 -2.34
N PHE A 62 -2.66 9.09 -3.40
CA PHE A 62 -3.27 10.30 -3.95
C PHE A 62 -4.67 10.07 -4.54
N LEU A 63 -4.89 8.94 -5.21
CA LEU A 63 -6.21 8.57 -5.73
C LEU A 63 -7.21 8.35 -4.59
N LEU A 64 -6.80 7.71 -3.49
CA LEU A 64 -7.66 7.52 -2.31
C LEU A 64 -8.03 8.86 -1.68
N LEU A 65 -7.04 9.68 -1.37
CA LEU A 65 -7.27 11.00 -0.77
C LEU A 65 -8.09 11.90 -1.71
N GLY A 66 -7.76 11.91 -3.00
CA GLY A 66 -8.48 12.66 -4.03
C GLY A 66 -9.94 12.22 -4.16
N GLY A 67 -10.19 10.91 -4.18
CA GLY A 67 -11.55 10.34 -4.18
C GLY A 67 -12.36 10.76 -2.95
N LEU A 68 -11.73 10.74 -1.77
CA LEU A 68 -12.37 11.16 -0.51
C LEU A 68 -12.61 12.67 -0.43
N TYR A 69 -11.70 13.50 -0.95
CA TYR A 69 -11.85 14.97 -0.96
C TYR A 69 -12.89 15.43 -1.98
N MET A 70 -12.86 14.87 -3.19
CA MET A 70 -13.82 15.18 -4.26
C MET A 70 -15.15 14.46 -4.11
N ASN A 71 -15.29 13.59 -3.10
CA ASN A 71 -16.49 12.77 -2.88
C ASN A 71 -16.86 11.94 -4.12
N SER A 72 -15.84 11.48 -4.87
CA SER A 72 -15.99 10.79 -6.15
C SER A 72 -15.68 9.31 -6.00
N ILE A 73 -16.74 8.51 -5.88
CA ILE A 73 -16.68 7.06 -5.64
C ILE A 73 -16.04 6.30 -6.81
N SER A 74 -16.14 6.84 -8.02
CA SER A 74 -15.58 6.24 -9.25
C SER A 74 -14.04 6.14 -9.24
N ILE A 75 -13.36 6.89 -8.37
CA ILE A 75 -11.89 6.90 -8.26
C ILE A 75 -11.39 5.75 -7.36
N LEU A 76 -12.22 5.22 -6.46
CA LEU A 76 -11.84 4.17 -5.51
C LEU A 76 -11.40 2.86 -6.17
N PRO A 77 -12.11 2.34 -7.20
CA PRO A 77 -11.64 1.17 -7.94
C PRO A 77 -10.25 1.40 -8.58
N LEU A 78 -9.99 2.62 -9.06
CA LEU A 78 -8.70 2.98 -9.66
C LEU A 78 -7.58 2.97 -8.61
N HIS A 79 -7.87 3.45 -7.40
CA HIS A 79 -6.97 3.36 -6.25
C HIS A 79 -6.62 1.90 -5.91
N ILE A 80 -7.62 1.01 -5.84
CA ILE A 80 -7.43 -0.42 -5.55
C ILE A 80 -6.52 -1.07 -6.60
N VAL A 81 -6.79 -0.83 -7.88
CA VAL A 81 -5.97 -1.38 -8.98
C VAL A 81 -4.53 -0.85 -8.91
N SER A 82 -4.37 0.45 -8.69
CA SER A 82 -3.04 1.07 -8.54
C SER A 82 -2.27 0.48 -7.34
N LYS A 83 -2.95 0.25 -6.21
CA LYS A 83 -2.35 -0.34 -5.01
C LYS A 83 -1.89 -1.78 -5.25
N LEU A 84 -2.73 -2.59 -5.90
CA LEU A 84 -2.42 -3.98 -6.25
C LEU A 84 -1.21 -4.07 -7.19
N ILE A 85 -1.11 -3.19 -8.19
CA ILE A 85 0.06 -3.14 -9.07
C ILE A 85 1.33 -2.83 -8.27
N GLY A 86 1.28 -1.83 -7.39
CA GLY A 86 2.40 -1.49 -6.49
C GLY A 86 2.84 -2.68 -5.64
N LEU A 87 1.88 -3.36 -5.00
CA LEU A 87 2.14 -4.55 -4.17
C LEU A 87 2.78 -5.69 -4.98
N ILE A 88 2.27 -5.97 -6.19
CA ILE A 88 2.83 -7.05 -7.04
C ILE A 88 4.30 -6.76 -7.37
N VAL A 89 4.63 -5.52 -7.74
CA VAL A 89 6.02 -5.14 -8.04
C VAL A 89 6.90 -5.19 -6.78
N GLU A 90 6.39 -4.77 -5.63
CA GLU A 90 7.08 -4.87 -4.34
C GLU A 90 7.36 -6.34 -3.96
N MET A 91 6.40 -7.23 -4.16
CA MET A 91 6.58 -8.68 -3.91
C MET A 91 7.61 -9.31 -4.86
N ILE A 92 7.64 -8.90 -6.13
CA ILE A 92 8.69 -9.32 -7.06
C ILE A 92 10.08 -8.89 -6.54
N CYS A 93 10.19 -7.67 -5.99
CA CYS A 93 11.44 -7.20 -5.39
C CYS A 93 11.85 -8.05 -4.18
N HIS A 94 10.93 -8.33 -3.26
CA HIS A 94 11.22 -9.19 -2.10
C HIS A 94 11.59 -10.63 -2.50
N LEU A 95 10.95 -11.20 -3.52
CA LEU A 95 11.29 -12.51 -4.06
C LEU A 95 12.69 -12.54 -4.68
N LEU A 96 13.06 -11.49 -5.43
CA LEU A 96 14.41 -11.36 -5.99
C LEU A 96 15.48 -11.25 -4.89
N ILE A 97 15.21 -10.49 -3.83
CA ILE A 97 16.13 -10.37 -2.67
C ILE A 97 16.28 -11.72 -1.95
N ALA A 98 15.16 -12.43 -1.75
CA ALA A 98 15.16 -13.75 -1.11
C ALA A 98 15.92 -14.80 -1.94
N ALA A 99 15.81 -14.75 -3.27
CA ALA A 99 16.49 -15.67 -4.18
C ALA A 99 18.03 -15.54 -4.16
N VAL A 100 18.56 -14.39 -3.75
CA VAL A 100 20.00 -14.11 -3.66
C VAL A 100 20.56 -14.37 -2.26
N GLU A 101 19.78 -15.01 -1.37
CA GLU A 101 20.11 -15.27 0.04
C GLU A 101 20.46 -14.01 0.86
N MET A 102 20.21 -12.81 0.33
CA MET A 102 20.23 -11.54 1.07
C MET A 102 18.93 -11.33 1.86
N GLY A 103 18.20 -12.41 2.14
CA GLY A 103 16.93 -12.43 2.84
C GLY A 103 17.09 -12.08 4.32
N ASP A 104 17.33 -10.81 4.61
CA ASP A 104 17.44 -10.32 5.97
C ASP A 104 16.07 -10.31 6.66
N ARG A 105 16.01 -10.50 7.99
CA ARG A 105 14.74 -10.59 8.74
C ARG A 105 13.85 -9.35 8.54
N LEU A 106 14.47 -8.20 8.29
CA LEU A 106 13.79 -6.96 7.97
C LEU A 106 12.99 -7.04 6.66
N SER A 107 13.53 -7.64 5.59
CA SER A 107 12.85 -7.80 4.30
C SER A 107 11.60 -8.68 4.38
N ILE A 108 11.64 -9.73 5.22
CA ILE A 108 10.49 -10.60 5.47
C ILE A 108 9.42 -9.85 6.28
N THR A 109 9.83 -9.06 7.27
CA THR A 109 8.89 -8.32 8.11
C THR A 109 8.19 -7.20 7.34
N THR A 110 8.93 -6.48 6.48
CA THR A 110 8.38 -5.41 5.64
C THR A 110 7.43 -5.95 4.58
N SER A 111 7.71 -7.11 3.98
CA SER A 111 6.79 -7.74 3.02
C SER A 111 5.49 -8.21 3.66
N VAL A 112 5.54 -8.86 4.83
CA VAL A 112 4.34 -9.24 5.59
C VAL A 112 3.52 -8.01 5.98
N PHE A 113 4.19 -6.94 6.42
CA PHE A 113 3.52 -5.69 6.78
C PHE A 113 2.87 -5.03 5.56
N SER A 114 3.54 -4.97 4.41
CA SER A 114 2.98 -4.42 3.16
C SER A 114 1.74 -5.18 2.69
N ILE A 115 1.78 -6.52 2.72
CA ILE A 115 0.63 -7.37 2.38
C ILE A 115 -0.53 -7.11 3.34
N GLY A 116 -0.26 -7.09 4.65
CA GLY A 116 -1.27 -6.86 5.69
C GLY A 116 -1.94 -5.49 5.55
N CYS A 117 -1.15 -4.44 5.37
CA CYS A 117 -1.65 -3.08 5.14
C CYS A 117 -2.49 -2.99 3.87
N THR A 118 -2.03 -3.60 2.77
CA THR A 118 -2.79 -3.60 1.51
C THR A 118 -4.11 -4.39 1.64
N CYS A 119 -4.12 -5.48 2.39
CA CYS A 119 -5.35 -6.23 2.64
C CYS A 119 -6.36 -5.42 3.46
N LEU A 120 -5.90 -4.76 4.53
CA LEU A 120 -6.75 -3.88 5.33
C LEU A 120 -7.28 -2.69 4.51
N ASP A 121 -6.43 -2.07 3.70
CA ASP A 121 -6.79 -0.97 2.81
C ASP A 121 -7.90 -1.38 1.84
N VAL A 122 -7.68 -2.46 1.07
CA VAL A 122 -8.67 -2.97 0.11
C VAL A 122 -9.99 -3.34 0.80
N LEU A 123 -9.95 -3.94 2.00
CA LEU A 123 -11.16 -4.27 2.75
C LEU A 123 -11.94 -3.01 3.19
N VAL A 124 -11.24 -1.99 3.71
CA VAL A 124 -11.88 -0.75 4.17
C VAL A 124 -12.42 0.05 2.99
N VAL A 125 -11.66 0.18 1.91
CA VAL A 125 -12.07 0.92 0.71
C VAL A 125 -13.23 0.22 0.01
N LEU A 126 -13.21 -1.11 -0.14
CA LEU A 126 -14.36 -1.85 -0.71
C LEU A 126 -15.61 -1.70 0.14
N ARG A 127 -15.47 -1.68 1.47
CA ARG A 127 -16.60 -1.43 2.37
C ARG A 127 -17.17 -0.03 2.22
N PHE A 128 -16.30 0.97 2.07
CA PHE A 128 -16.72 2.33 1.81
C PHE A 128 -17.45 2.44 0.47
N TYR A 129 -16.91 1.84 -0.58
CA TYR A 129 -17.52 1.78 -1.90
C TYR A 129 -18.92 1.14 -1.87
N GLN A 130 -19.07 -0.01 -1.19
CA GLN A 130 -20.36 -0.71 -1.04
C GLN A 130 -21.40 0.01 -0.17
N GLN A 131 -20.98 0.96 0.66
CA GLN A 131 -21.89 1.68 1.55
C GLN A 131 -22.44 2.95 0.89
N GLU A 132 -21.71 3.53 -0.07
CA GLU A 132 -22.16 4.71 -0.82
C GLU A 132 -22.88 4.35 -2.14
N GLU A 133 -22.84 3.08 -2.59
CA GLU A 133 -23.79 2.50 -3.56
C GLU A 133 -25.15 2.17 -2.93
#